data_AF-A0A5Q0H3T2-F1
#
_entry.id   AF-A0A5Q0H3T2-F1
#
_cell.length_a   1.000
_cell.length_b   1.000
_cell.length_c   1.000
_cell.angle_alpha   90.00
_cell.angle_beta   90.00
_cell.angle_gamma   90.00
#
_symmetry.space_group_name_H-M   'P 1'
#
loop_
_entity.id
_entity.type
_entity.pdbx_description
1 polymer ?
#
loop_
_entity_poly.entity_id
_entity_poly.type
_entity_poly.pdbx_seq_one_letter_code
_entity_poly.pdbx_strand_id
1 'polypeptide(L)'
;MAGDDGTDSSHGFRGGVAAPGVRRQRRRGHGARAGGGYVSGEFDEAVNMTASELEKWLGTDESKSVGQSDGGESVGHESGRRIVELLRKKKGDLTEDDQAHMRKVVGYVHRHLAQRPDGDVEHTKWRYSLMNWGHDPLKD
;
A
#
# COMPACT_ATOMS: atom_id res chain seq x y z
N MET A 1 -20.94 -25.44 -53.38
CA MET A 1 -21.94 -24.36 -53.24
C MET A 1 -23.30 -24.99 -53.00
N ALA A 2 -24.10 -24.34 -52.16
CA ALA A 2 -25.52 -24.56 -51.89
C ALA A 2 -25.92 -25.84 -51.14
N GLY A 3 -26.20 -25.66 -49.86
CA GLY A 3 -27.20 -26.42 -49.12
C GLY A 3 -28.11 -25.40 -48.44
N ASP A 4 -29.15 -24.98 -49.15
CA ASP A 4 -30.34 -24.34 -48.61
C ASP A 4 -31.19 -25.40 -47.90
N ASP A 5 -31.63 -25.14 -46.68
CA ASP A 5 -32.89 -25.67 -46.18
C ASP A 5 -33.44 -24.71 -45.12
N GLY A 6 -34.64 -24.21 -45.38
CA GLY A 6 -35.28 -23.16 -44.60
C GLY A 6 -36.54 -23.67 -43.91
N THR A 7 -37.05 -22.80 -43.03
CA THR A 7 -38.44 -22.73 -42.51
C THR A 7 -38.85 -23.84 -41.54
N ASP A 8 -39.68 -23.63 -40.53
CA ASP A 8 -40.29 -22.47 -39.85
C ASP A 8 -41.07 -23.05 -38.64
N SER A 9 -41.56 -22.16 -37.78
CA SER A 9 -42.75 -22.33 -36.93
C SER A 9 -42.58 -22.75 -35.48
N SER A 10 -42.39 -21.70 -34.67
CA SER A 10 -43.42 -21.15 -33.76
C SER A 10 -44.08 -22.09 -32.73
N HIS A 11 -43.91 -21.75 -31.44
CA HIS A 11 -44.94 -21.80 -30.40
C HIS A 11 -44.64 -20.69 -29.38
N GLY A 12 -45.65 -19.86 -29.12
CA GLY A 12 -45.49 -18.65 -28.33
C GLY A 12 -45.96 -18.73 -26.88
N PHE A 13 -46.00 -17.52 -26.33
CA PHE A 13 -46.90 -16.98 -25.30
C PHE A 13 -46.40 -16.80 -23.86
N ARG A 14 -46.81 -15.63 -23.34
CA ARG A 14 -46.89 -15.13 -21.94
C ARG A 14 -45.61 -14.44 -21.46
N GLY A 15 -45.53 -13.11 -21.30
CA GLY A 15 -46.55 -12.14 -20.91
C GLY A 15 -46.41 -11.85 -19.40
N GLY A 16 -45.83 -10.69 -19.05
CA GLY A 16 -45.69 -10.23 -17.67
C GLY A 16 -45.05 -8.84 -17.61
N VAL A 17 -45.86 -7.82 -17.38
CA VAL A 17 -45.50 -6.41 -17.22
C VAL A 17 -45.69 -5.96 -15.76
N ALA A 18 -45.00 -4.87 -15.41
CA ALA A 18 -45.08 -4.01 -14.21
C ALA A 18 -44.24 -4.49 -12.99
N ALA A 19 -43.55 -3.63 -12.22
CA ALA A 19 -43.75 -2.21 -11.91
C ALA A 19 -42.44 -1.52 -11.38
N PRO A 20 -42.40 -0.20 -11.16
CA PRO A 20 -41.19 0.57 -10.86
C PRO A 20 -40.95 0.86 -9.36
N GLY A 21 -39.68 1.07 -9.01
CA GLY A 21 -39.19 2.07 -8.04
C GLY A 21 -39.60 1.97 -6.57
N VAL A 22 -38.70 1.46 -5.71
CA VAL A 22 -38.62 1.88 -4.31
C VAL A 22 -37.20 2.33 -3.95
N ARG A 23 -37.20 3.44 -3.22
CA ARG A 23 -36.14 4.37 -2.83
C ARG A 23 -34.99 3.75 -2.04
N ARG A 24 -33.81 4.36 -2.25
CA ARG A 24 -32.67 4.56 -1.33
C ARG A 24 -32.78 3.89 0.05
N GLN A 25 -31.91 2.92 0.29
CA GLN A 25 -31.26 2.80 1.59
C GLN A 25 -29.77 3.10 1.42
N ARG A 26 -29.32 4.16 2.08
CA ARG A 26 -27.92 4.51 2.25
C ARG A 26 -27.18 3.30 2.81
N ARG A 27 -26.24 2.71 2.06
CA ARG A 27 -25.15 1.96 2.69
C ARG A 27 -24.06 2.94 3.12
N ARG A 28 -24.36 3.67 4.20
CA ARG A 28 -23.32 4.01 5.17
C ARG A 28 -23.18 2.78 6.06
N GLY A 29 -22.29 1.88 5.66
CA GLY A 29 -21.69 0.92 6.58
C GLY A 29 -20.49 1.58 7.23
N HIS A 30 -20.73 2.41 8.25
CA HIS A 30 -19.74 2.64 9.29
C HIS A 30 -19.87 1.49 10.28
N GLY A 31 -18.83 0.67 10.37
CA GLY A 31 -18.65 -0.45 11.27
C GLY A 31 -17.51 -1.31 10.71
N ALA A 32 -16.28 -1.28 11.25
CA ALA A 32 -15.96 -1.33 12.66
C ALA A 32 -14.87 -0.32 13.08
N ARG A 33 -15.05 0.28 14.26
CA ARG A 33 -13.95 0.79 15.08
C ARG A 33 -13.24 -0.41 15.72
N ALA A 34 -11.97 -0.60 15.40
CA ALA A 34 -10.86 -0.95 16.31
C ALA A 34 -9.63 -1.22 15.45
N GLY A 35 -8.60 -0.37 15.54
CA GLY A 35 -7.35 -0.60 14.80
C GLY A 35 -6.36 0.55 14.77
N GLY A 36 -6.72 1.74 15.26
CA GLY A 36 -5.82 2.90 15.23
C GLY A 36 -4.67 2.85 16.26
N GLY A 37 -4.85 2.14 17.37
CA GLY A 37 -3.84 2.08 18.45
C GLY A 37 -2.69 1.13 18.18
N TYR A 38 -2.96 -0.02 17.55
CA TYR A 38 -1.97 -1.08 17.36
C TYR A 38 -0.96 -0.73 16.25
N VAL A 39 -1.45 -0.19 15.13
CA VAL A 39 -0.61 0.17 13.98
C VAL A 39 0.39 1.29 14.29
N SER A 40 0.00 2.26 15.14
CA SER A 40 0.94 3.33 15.51
C SER A 40 2.11 2.80 16.32
N GLY A 41 1.89 1.84 17.23
CA GLY A 41 2.97 1.23 18.01
C GLY A 41 3.93 0.44 17.12
N GLU A 42 3.39 -0.46 16.29
CA GLU A 42 4.22 -1.26 15.36
C GLU A 42 4.96 -0.40 14.34
N PHE A 43 4.36 0.70 13.89
CA PHE A 43 5.02 1.66 13.01
C PHE A 43 6.16 2.40 13.70
N ASP A 44 5.92 2.87 14.94
CA ASP A 44 6.93 3.56 15.74
C ASP A 44 8.11 2.61 16.07
N GLU A 45 7.88 1.29 16.17
CA GLU A 45 8.92 0.26 16.32
C GLU A 45 9.66 -0.05 15.00
N ALA A 46 8.93 -0.11 13.88
CA ALA A 46 9.51 -0.43 12.58
C ALA A 46 10.32 0.74 11.99
N VAL A 47 9.91 1.99 12.22
CA VAL A 47 10.56 3.19 11.67
C VAL A 47 11.44 3.82 12.74
N ASN A 48 12.74 3.53 12.71
CA ASN A 48 13.71 4.03 13.69
C ASN A 48 14.46 5.29 13.24
N MET A 49 14.27 5.74 11.99
CA MET A 49 14.84 7.00 11.49
C MET A 49 13.88 8.17 11.75
N THR A 50 14.43 9.31 12.18
CA THR A 50 13.65 10.55 12.29
C THR A 50 13.27 11.08 10.90
N ALA A 51 12.25 11.94 10.84
CA ALA A 51 11.82 12.56 9.59
C ALA A 51 12.98 13.29 8.87
N SER A 52 13.84 13.98 9.63
CA SER A 52 14.99 14.71 9.08
C SER A 52 16.11 13.79 8.61
N GLU A 53 16.38 12.69 9.33
CA GLU A 53 17.37 11.69 8.90
C GLU A 53 16.92 11.01 7.61
N LEU A 54 15.65 10.61 7.55
CA LEU A 54 15.07 9.98 6.36
C LEU A 54 15.05 10.94 5.17
N GLU A 55 14.64 12.19 5.37
CA GLU A 55 14.65 13.21 4.30
C GLU A 55 16.07 13.45 3.76
N LYS A 56 17.07 13.51 4.64
CA LYS A 56 18.49 13.61 4.24
C LYS A 56 18.92 12.38 3.45
N TRP A 57 18.58 11.18 3.92
CA TRP A 57 18.90 9.93 3.24
C TRP A 57 18.28 9.87 1.85
N LEU A 58 17.00 10.25 1.70
CA LEU A 58 16.30 10.25 0.42
C LEU A 58 16.92 11.22 -0.60
N GLY A 59 17.66 12.24 -0.15
CA GLY A 59 18.41 13.13 -1.04
C GLY A 59 19.60 12.48 -1.74
N THR A 60 20.11 11.34 -1.24
CA THR A 60 21.32 10.67 -1.72
C THR A 60 21.11 9.92 -3.03
N ASP A 61 22.20 9.65 -3.76
CA ASP A 61 22.13 8.86 -4.99
C ASP A 61 21.99 7.37 -4.68
N GLU A 62 22.55 6.92 -3.56
CA GLU A 62 22.38 5.56 -3.02
C GLU A 62 20.90 5.25 -2.82
N SER A 63 20.16 6.13 -2.15
CA SER A 63 18.71 6.03 -1.94
C SER A 63 17.94 5.89 -3.27
N LYS A 64 18.28 6.72 -4.27
CA LYS A 64 17.63 6.71 -5.59
C LYS A 64 17.97 5.49 -6.43
N SER A 65 19.12 4.86 -6.16
CA SER A 65 19.64 3.73 -6.94
C SER A 65 19.06 2.36 -6.55
N VAL A 66 18.26 2.29 -5.47
CA VAL A 66 17.72 1.03 -4.93
C VAL A 66 16.19 0.98 -4.91
N GLY A 67 15.67 -0.24 -4.96
CA GLY A 67 14.24 -0.54 -4.96
C GLY A 67 13.70 -0.97 -6.32
N GLN A 68 12.45 -1.41 -6.34
CA GLN A 68 11.75 -1.76 -7.58
C GLN A 68 11.11 -0.53 -8.22
N SER A 69 11.24 -0.41 -9.54
CA SER A 69 10.70 0.68 -10.35
C SER A 69 10.34 0.17 -11.76
N ASP A 70 9.29 0.73 -12.35
CA ASP A 70 8.89 0.45 -13.75
C ASP A 70 9.41 1.53 -14.72
N GLY A 71 10.61 2.06 -14.48
CA GLY A 71 11.22 3.13 -15.30
C GLY A 71 11.06 4.55 -14.72
N GLY A 72 10.65 4.66 -13.46
CA GLY A 72 10.58 5.91 -12.71
C GLY A 72 11.22 5.78 -11.33
N GLU A 73 10.76 6.59 -10.38
CA GLU A 73 11.17 6.45 -8.98
C GLU A 73 10.85 5.07 -8.40
N SER A 74 11.69 4.57 -7.50
CA SER A 74 11.44 3.30 -6.85
C SER A 74 10.32 3.38 -5.80
N VAL A 75 9.55 2.30 -5.67
CA VAL A 75 8.45 2.19 -4.68
C VAL A 75 8.94 2.47 -3.26
N GLY A 76 10.18 2.06 -2.94
CA GLY A 76 10.76 2.31 -1.63
C GLY A 76 11.06 3.79 -1.42
N HIS A 77 11.65 4.45 -2.41
CA HIS A 77 11.96 5.88 -2.33
C HIS A 77 10.69 6.73 -2.20
N GLU A 78 9.65 6.40 -2.97
CA GLU A 78 8.34 7.06 -2.87
C GLU A 78 7.72 6.84 -1.49
N SER A 79 7.78 5.62 -0.97
CA SER A 79 7.33 5.28 0.38
C SER A 79 8.07 6.08 1.44
N GLY A 80 9.38 6.26 1.30
CA GLY A 80 10.20 7.06 2.21
C GLY A 80 9.70 8.49 2.33
N ARG A 81 9.37 9.15 1.22
CA ARG A 81 8.80 10.51 1.27
C ARG A 81 7.48 10.54 2.02
N ARG A 82 6.62 9.54 1.80
CA ARG A 82 5.36 9.44 2.52
C ARG A 82 5.56 9.18 4.01
N ILE A 83 6.57 8.40 4.40
CA ILE A 83 6.95 8.21 5.81
C ILE A 83 7.38 9.54 6.44
N VAL A 84 8.15 10.37 5.74
CA VAL A 84 8.51 11.72 6.22
C VAL A 84 7.26 12.57 6.51
N GLU A 85 6.26 12.54 5.62
CA GLU A 85 4.98 13.23 5.85
C GLU A 85 4.24 12.69 7.08
N LEU A 86 4.20 11.36 7.24
CA LEU A 86 3.55 10.70 8.38
C LEU A 86 4.21 11.04 9.71
N LEU A 87 5.55 11.04 9.77
CA LEU A 87 6.32 11.37 10.97
C LEU A 87 6.12 12.84 11.39
N ARG A 88 5.76 13.73 10.46
CA ARG A 88 5.44 15.14 10.74
C ARG A 88 3.98 15.37 11.14
N LYS A 89 3.11 14.37 10.94
CA LYS A 89 1.67 14.46 11.18
C LYS A 89 1.33 14.14 12.63
N LYS A 90 0.32 14.81 13.19
CA LYS A 90 -0.20 14.45 14.52
C LYS A 90 -1.00 13.16 14.42
N LYS A 91 -0.92 12.30 15.44
CA LYS A 91 -1.66 11.02 15.47
C LYS A 91 -3.17 11.19 15.28
N GLY A 92 -3.75 12.31 15.73
CA GLY A 92 -5.17 12.63 15.56
C GLY A 92 -5.59 13.00 14.13
N ASP A 93 -4.63 13.33 13.26
CA ASP A 93 -4.89 13.76 11.88
C ASP A 93 -4.69 12.62 10.87
N LEU A 94 -4.25 11.43 11.34
CA LEU A 94 -4.00 10.27 10.49
C LEU A 94 -5.30 9.77 9.84
N THR A 95 -5.27 9.67 8.51
CA THR A 95 -6.37 9.14 7.71
C THR A 95 -6.34 7.61 7.64
N GLU A 96 -7.37 7.01 7.07
CA GLU A 96 -7.39 5.57 6.83
C GLU A 96 -6.29 5.14 5.84
N ASP A 97 -6.04 5.97 4.81
CA ASP A 97 -4.97 5.74 3.84
C ASP A 97 -3.59 5.82 4.49
N ASP A 98 -3.41 6.73 5.45
CA ASP A 98 -2.18 6.84 6.24
C ASP A 98 -1.95 5.57 7.04
N GLN A 99 -2.97 5.09 7.76
CA GLN A 99 -2.88 3.85 8.52
C GLN A 99 -2.62 2.64 7.61
N ALA A 100 -3.23 2.60 6.42
CA ALA A 100 -2.96 1.54 5.44
C ALA A 100 -1.50 1.55 4.98
N HIS A 101 -0.93 2.75 4.76
CA HIS A 101 0.48 2.88 4.42
C HIS A 101 1.39 2.48 5.58
N MET A 102 1.09 2.90 6.81
CA MET A 102 1.85 2.48 8.00
C MET A 102 1.91 0.95 8.12
N ARG A 103 0.79 0.24 7.93
CA ARG A 103 0.77 -1.23 7.91
C ARG A 103 1.65 -1.82 6.80
N LYS A 104 1.65 -1.21 5.62
CA LYS A 104 2.51 -1.62 4.49
C LYS A 104 3.99 -1.47 4.86
N VAL A 105 4.36 -0.37 5.52
CA VAL A 105 5.73 -0.10 5.98
C VAL A 105 6.18 -1.15 6.99
N VAL A 106 5.40 -1.39 8.04
CA VAL A 106 5.69 -2.41 9.06
C VAL A 106 5.91 -3.78 8.40
N GLY A 107 4.98 -4.20 7.54
CA GLY A 107 5.08 -5.49 6.86
C GLY A 107 6.28 -5.61 5.91
N TYR A 108 6.68 -4.51 5.27
CA TYR A 108 7.89 -4.47 4.45
C TYR A 108 9.15 -4.62 5.31
N VAL A 109 9.29 -3.79 6.34
CA VAL A 109 10.46 -3.77 7.24
C VAL A 109 10.67 -5.15 7.87
N HIS A 110 9.64 -5.74 8.48
CA HIS A 110 9.77 -7.05 9.13
C HIS A 110 10.20 -8.15 8.15
N ARG A 111 9.58 -8.21 6.97
CA ARG A 111 9.93 -9.21 5.96
C ARG A 111 11.35 -9.02 5.44
N HIS A 112 11.78 -7.78 5.24
CA HIS A 112 13.10 -7.50 4.67
C HIS A 112 14.22 -7.68 5.70
N LEU A 113 13.95 -7.38 6.99
CA LEU A 113 14.85 -7.70 8.10
C LEU A 113 15.10 -9.20 8.23
N ALA A 114 14.06 -10.03 8.07
CA ALA A 114 14.19 -11.49 8.09
C ALA A 114 15.07 -12.06 6.95
N GLN A 115 15.35 -11.25 5.93
CA GLN A 115 16.19 -11.60 4.78
C GLN A 115 17.60 -10.99 4.90
N ARG A 116 18.06 -10.68 6.12
CA ARG A 116 19.38 -10.11 6.35
C ARG A 116 20.47 -10.97 5.71
N PRO A 117 21.33 -10.40 4.83
CA PRO A 117 22.45 -11.13 4.27
C PRO A 117 23.54 -11.36 5.33
N ASP A 118 24.33 -12.41 5.13
CA ASP A 118 25.50 -12.67 5.95
C ASP A 118 26.60 -11.62 5.70
N GLY A 119 27.42 -11.38 6.73
CA GLY A 119 28.58 -10.48 6.66
C GLY A 119 28.26 -9.03 6.97
N ASP A 120 29.14 -8.14 6.50
CA ASP A 120 28.99 -6.70 6.66
C ASP A 120 27.89 -6.17 5.73
N VAL A 121 26.95 -5.43 6.32
CA VAL A 121 25.78 -4.90 5.64
C VAL A 121 25.83 -3.37 5.44
N GLU A 122 26.89 -2.71 5.91
CA GLU A 122 26.99 -1.25 5.99
C GLU A 122 26.70 -0.56 4.65
N HIS A 123 27.23 -1.10 3.56
CA HIS A 123 27.09 -0.54 2.21
C HIS A 123 26.41 -1.51 1.25
N THR A 124 25.21 -1.96 1.61
CA THR A 124 24.45 -2.94 0.82
C THR A 124 23.12 -2.41 0.32
N LYS A 125 22.68 -2.92 -0.84
CA LYS A 125 21.33 -2.64 -1.36
C LYS A 125 20.23 -3.04 -0.37
N TRP A 126 20.48 -4.06 0.44
CA TRP A 126 19.56 -4.51 1.50
C TRP A 126 19.36 -3.42 2.55
N ARG A 127 20.44 -2.89 3.12
CA ARG A 127 20.38 -1.79 4.11
C ARG A 127 19.77 -0.54 3.48
N TYR A 128 20.23 -0.15 2.30
CA TYR A 128 19.76 1.05 1.62
C TYR A 128 18.25 0.96 1.31
N SER A 129 17.77 -0.22 0.94
CA SER A 129 16.34 -0.44 0.76
C SER A 129 15.58 -0.30 2.09
N LEU A 130 16.07 -0.87 3.20
CA LEU A 130 15.45 -0.65 4.51
C LEU A 130 15.42 0.84 4.91
N MET A 131 16.50 1.59 4.64
CA MET A 131 16.58 3.02 4.93
C MET A 131 15.59 3.83 4.08
N ASN A 132 15.31 3.44 2.83
CA ASN A 132 14.21 4.04 2.06
C ASN A 132 12.84 3.84 2.72
N TRP A 133 12.69 2.82 3.56
CA TRP A 133 11.48 2.54 4.34
C TRP A 133 11.57 3.05 5.78
N GLY A 134 12.53 3.94 6.09
CA GLY A 134 12.68 4.59 7.39
C GLY A 134 13.29 3.71 8.47
N HIS A 135 13.87 2.57 8.11
CA HIS A 135 14.55 1.67 9.05
C HIS A 135 16.05 1.58 8.74
N ASP A 136 16.90 1.98 9.67
CA ASP A 136 18.34 1.71 9.60
C ASP A 136 18.68 0.54 10.55
N PRO A 137 19.02 -0.65 10.03
CA PRO A 137 19.33 -1.83 10.84
C PRO A 137 20.68 -1.75 11.57
N LEU A 138 21.46 -0.68 11.36
CA LEU A 138 22.69 -0.38 12.11
C LEU A 138 22.51 0.75 13.13
N LYS A 139 21.27 1.22 13.32
CA LYS A 139 20.93 2.22 14.33
C LYS A 139 20.49 1.52 15.61
N ASP A 140 21.05 1.97 16.74
CA ASP A 140 20.72 1.51 18.10
C ASP A 140 19.41 2.13 18.63
#